data_AF-A0A1B6GSX5-F1
#
_entry.id   AF-A0A1B6GSX5-F1
#
_cell.length_a   1.000
_cell.length_b   1.000
_cell.length_c   1.000
_cell.angle_alpha   90.00
_cell.angle_beta   90.00
_cell.angle_gamma   90.00
#
_symmetry.space_group_name_H-M   'P 1'
#
loop_
_entity.id
_entity.type
_entity.pdbx_description
1 polymer ?
#
loop_
_entity_poly.entity_id
_entity_poly.type
_entity_poly.pdbx_seq_one_letter_code
_entity_poly.pdbx_strand_id
1 'polypeptide(L)'
;LLGVPFLEDTQHRLKWLAHLEFSHNKESSDLSWDNVERRLPRTDKLRAMVREGIPHSLRPQLWMRLSGALEKKEKSDMNYKDMVKASNNDALSTSKQIEKDLLRTMPSNACFSHLHSTGIPRLRRVLRALAWFYPD
;
A
#
# COMPACT_ATOMS: atom_id res chain seq x y z
N LEU A 1 18.55 -12.52 5.86
CA LEU A 1 17.52 -11.49 6.10
C LEU A 1 16.11 -12.04 6.39
N LEU A 2 15.73 -13.24 5.92
CA LEU A 2 14.40 -13.82 6.18
C LEU A 2 14.25 -14.58 7.52
N GLY A 3 15.33 -14.77 8.27
CA GLY A 3 15.33 -15.60 9.50
C GLY A 3 15.25 -14.82 10.81
N VAL A 4 15.25 -13.48 10.78
CA VAL A 4 15.12 -12.65 11.98
C VAL A 4 13.68 -12.14 12.05
N PRO A 5 12.91 -12.47 13.10
CA PRO A 5 11.58 -11.92 13.29
C PRO A 5 11.65 -10.39 13.31
N PHE A 6 10.75 -9.74 12.57
CA PHE A 6 10.62 -8.30 12.67
C PHE A 6 10.04 -7.96 14.06
N LEU A 7 10.87 -7.37 14.92
CA LEU A 7 10.46 -6.88 16.23
C LEU A 7 10.04 -5.41 16.08
N GLU A 8 8.75 -5.17 16.27
CA GLU A 8 8.18 -3.83 16.27
C GLU A 8 8.32 -3.18 17.65
N ASP A 9 8.73 -1.92 17.69
CA ASP A 9 8.74 -1.13 18.92
C ASP A 9 7.31 -0.88 19.42
N THR A 10 7.00 -1.42 20.59
CA THR A 10 5.68 -1.35 21.23
C THR A 10 5.32 0.07 21.65
N GLN A 11 6.28 0.88 22.11
CA GLN A 11 6.02 2.27 22.52
C GLN A 11 5.70 3.13 21.32
N HIS A 12 6.46 2.97 20.23
CA HIS A 12 6.18 3.66 18.99
C HIS A 12 4.79 3.30 18.44
N ARG A 13 4.42 2.02 18.48
CA ARG A 13 3.06 1.58 18.11
C ARG A 13 1.98 2.20 18.98
N LEU A 14 2.14 2.19 20.30
CA LEU A 14 1.16 2.75 21.24
C LEU A 14 0.96 4.26 21.03
N LYS A 15 2.03 5.01 20.73
CA LYS A 15 1.95 6.44 20.39
C LYS A 15 1.05 6.68 19.17
N TRP A 16 1.12 5.81 18.16
CA TRP A 16 0.25 5.88 16.99
C TRP A 16 -1.20 5.53 17.32
N LEU A 17 -1.44 4.46 18.09
CA LEU A 17 -2.79 4.08 18.50
C LEU A 17 -3.46 5.17 19.32
N ALA A 18 -2.77 5.70 20.34
CA ALA A 18 -3.26 6.80 21.15
C ALA A 18 -3.58 8.03 20.30
N HIS A 19 -2.72 8.39 19.35
CA HIS A 19 -3.00 9.52 18.45
C HIS A 19 -4.27 9.31 17.63
N LEU A 20 -4.48 8.11 17.09
CA LEU A 20 -5.68 7.78 16.32
C LEU A 20 -6.93 7.77 17.20
N GLU A 21 -6.85 7.20 18.41
CA GLU A 21 -7.96 7.19 19.37
C GLU A 21 -8.37 8.59 19.80
N PHE A 22 -7.42 9.44 20.22
CA PHE A 22 -7.72 10.82 20.64
C PHE A 22 -8.20 11.70 19.49
N SER A 23 -7.82 11.38 18.25
CA SER A 23 -8.29 12.12 17.08
C SER A 23 -9.70 11.70 16.65
N HIS A 24 -10.12 10.45 16.94
CA HIS A 24 -11.30 9.83 16.34
C HIS A 24 -12.30 9.19 17.31
N ASN A 25 -12.17 9.34 18.63
CA ASN A 25 -13.18 8.78 19.53
C ASN A 25 -13.40 9.58 20.82
N LYS A 26 -14.68 9.79 21.16
CA LYS A 26 -15.12 10.28 22.48
C LYS A 26 -15.56 9.15 23.42
N GLU A 27 -15.83 7.91 22.97
CA GLU A 27 -16.53 6.93 23.84
C GLU A 27 -16.20 5.42 23.69
N SER A 28 -15.19 4.96 22.94
CA SER A 28 -14.86 3.51 22.91
C SER A 28 -13.39 3.21 23.20
N SER A 29 -13.16 2.18 24.00
CA SER A 29 -11.88 1.71 24.51
C SER A 29 -11.02 0.93 23.49
N ASP A 30 -11.58 0.54 22.35
CA ASP A 30 -10.89 -0.27 21.34
C ASP A 30 -10.85 0.41 19.96
N LEU A 31 -9.65 0.47 19.37
CA LEU A 31 -9.45 1.01 18.03
C LEU A 31 -10.02 0.08 16.94
N SER A 32 -11.18 0.43 16.38
CA SER A 32 -11.69 -0.13 15.12
C SER A 32 -11.33 0.77 13.94
N TRP A 33 -10.78 0.19 12.88
CA TRP A 33 -10.44 0.92 11.65
C TRP A 33 -11.65 1.52 10.93
N ASP A 34 -12.85 1.00 11.19
CA ASP A 34 -14.09 1.55 10.65
C ASP A 34 -14.43 2.91 11.27
N ASN A 35 -13.96 3.17 12.49
CA ASN A 35 -14.14 4.44 13.21
C ASN A 35 -13.07 5.48 12.85
N VAL A 36 -11.99 5.05 12.18
CA VAL A 36 -10.92 5.96 11.73
C VAL A 36 -11.28 6.54 10.37
N GLU A 37 -11.21 7.86 10.24
CA GLU A 37 -11.47 8.58 8.98
C GLU A 37 -10.77 7.94 7.76
N ARG A 38 -11.48 7.88 6.64
CA ARG A 38 -10.96 7.31 5.38
C ARG A 38 -9.81 8.10 4.78
N ARG A 39 -9.69 9.38 5.15
CA ARG A 39 -8.58 10.26 4.85
C ARG A 39 -8.22 11.01 6.13
N LEU A 40 -7.01 10.78 6.64
CA LEU A 40 -6.56 11.46 7.86
C LEU A 40 -6.28 12.96 7.61
N PRO A 41 -6.61 13.84 8.57
CA PRO A 41 -6.36 15.26 8.46
C PRO A 41 -4.86 15.55 8.43
N ARG A 42 -4.44 16.49 7.57
CA ARG A 42 -3.01 16.84 7.39
C ARG A 42 -2.51 17.81 8.46
N THR A 43 -2.50 17.36 9.71
CA THR A 43 -1.98 18.14 10.85
C THR A 43 -0.45 18.08 10.94
N ASP A 44 0.17 19.09 11.55
CA ASP A 44 1.64 19.10 11.73
C ASP A 44 2.12 17.98 12.66
N LYS A 45 1.30 17.62 13.65
CA LYS A 45 1.55 16.47 14.53
C LYS A 45 1.61 15.17 13.74
N LEU A 46 0.63 14.93 12.87
CA LEU A 46 0.61 13.72 12.04
C LEU A 46 1.81 13.68 11.08
N ARG A 47 2.17 14.82 10.46
CA ARG A 47 3.37 14.92 9.61
C ARG A 47 4.65 14.60 10.37
N ALA A 48 4.78 15.09 11.60
CA ALA A 48 5.93 14.76 12.47
C ALA A 48 6.00 13.26 12.76
N MET A 49 4.87 12.64 13.11
CA MET A 49 4.82 11.19 13.36
C MET A 49 5.16 10.37 12.12
N VAL A 50 4.68 10.76 10.92
CA VAL A 50 5.07 10.08 9.66
C VAL A 50 6.57 10.15 9.42
N ARG A 51 7.22 11.29 9.76
CA ARG A 51 8.69 11.45 9.63
C ARG A 51 9.46 10.60 10.64
N GLU A 52 8.93 10.40 11.83
CA GLU A 52 9.47 9.45 12.83
C GLU A 52 9.27 7.98 12.39
N GLY A 53 8.35 7.74 11.45
CA GLY A 53 8.09 6.45 10.83
C GLY A 53 6.73 5.88 11.22
N ILE A 54 6.24 4.95 10.41
CA ILE A 54 4.99 4.24 10.68
C ILE A 54 5.32 2.81 11.11
N PRO A 55 4.80 2.34 12.26
CA PRO A 55 4.89 0.95 12.70
C PRO A 55 4.45 0.00 11.58
N HIS A 56 5.23 -1.05 11.32
CA HIS A 56 5.00 -1.98 10.21
C HIS A 56 3.58 -2.54 10.19
N SER A 57 3.06 -2.93 11.37
CA SER A 57 1.72 -3.50 11.52
C SER A 57 0.59 -2.53 11.13
N LEU A 58 0.82 -1.22 11.27
CA LEU A 58 -0.18 -0.18 10.97
C LEU A 58 -0.09 0.33 9.52
N ARG A 59 1.03 0.09 8.81
CA ARG A 59 1.25 0.57 7.44
C ARG A 59 0.14 0.21 6.45
N PRO A 60 -0.40 -1.03 6.40
CA PRO A 60 -1.43 -1.39 5.43
C PRO A 60 -2.67 -0.49 5.50
N GLN A 61 -3.04 -0.07 6.71
CA GLN A 61 -4.23 0.76 6.95
C GLN A 61 -3.92 2.26 6.85
N LEU A 62 -2.77 2.69 7.36
CA LEU A 62 -2.38 4.10 7.38
C LEU A 62 -1.98 4.61 6.00
N TRP A 63 -1.21 3.85 5.21
CA TRP A 63 -0.79 4.31 3.87
C TRP A 63 -1.98 4.56 2.94
N MET A 64 -3.01 3.71 3.02
CA MET A 64 -4.24 3.90 2.24
C MET A 64 -4.98 5.19 2.59
N ARG A 65 -5.02 5.55 3.88
CA ARG A 65 -5.68 6.77 4.37
C ARG A 65 -4.84 8.03 4.13
N LEU A 66 -3.55 7.98 4.40
CA LEU A 66 -2.61 9.10 4.25
C LEU A 66 -2.45 9.54 2.79
N SER A 67 -2.36 8.59 1.87
CA SER A 67 -2.30 8.87 0.42
C SER A 67 -3.65 9.34 -0.14
N GLY A 68 -4.76 9.06 0.57
CA GLY A 68 -6.11 9.23 0.04
C GLY A 68 -6.56 8.13 -0.91
N ALA A 69 -5.76 7.07 -1.07
CA ALA A 69 -6.12 5.94 -1.92
C ALA A 69 -7.40 5.24 -1.45
N LEU A 70 -7.68 5.21 -0.13
CA LEU A 70 -8.89 4.60 0.40
C LEU A 70 -10.15 5.36 -0.07
N GLU A 71 -10.19 6.67 0.14
CA GLU A 71 -11.29 7.51 -0.33
C GLU A 71 -11.44 7.43 -1.85
N LYS A 72 -10.34 7.49 -2.61
CA LYS A 72 -10.37 7.38 -4.08
C LYS A 72 -10.91 6.02 -4.53
N LYS A 73 -10.56 4.93 -3.83
CA LYS A 73 -11.05 3.58 -4.12
C LYS A 73 -12.57 3.49 -3.95
N GLU A 74 -13.14 4.14 -2.94
CA GLU A 74 -14.59 4.11 -2.68
C GLU A 74 -15.40 4.97 -3.64
N LYS A 75 -14.82 6.09 -4.09
CA LYS A 75 -15.46 7.00 -5.06
C LYS A 75 -15.26 6.56 -6.52
N SER A 76 -14.46 5.52 -6.77
CA SER A 76 -14.12 5.08 -8.11
C SER A 76 -15.11 4.04 -8.61
N ASP A 77 -15.77 4.32 -9.73
CA ASP A 77 -16.59 3.34 -10.45
C ASP A 77 -15.75 2.26 -11.15
N MET A 78 -14.44 2.51 -11.29
CA MET A 78 -13.50 1.59 -11.92
C MET A 78 -13.02 0.51 -10.94
N ASN A 79 -13.18 -0.77 -11.31
CA ASN A 79 -12.76 -1.91 -10.52
C ASN A 79 -11.44 -2.50 -11.02
N TYR A 80 -10.51 -2.76 -10.10
CA TYR A 80 -9.23 -3.40 -10.40
C TYR A 80 -9.39 -4.74 -11.15
N LYS A 81 -10.41 -5.53 -10.82
CA LYS A 81 -10.65 -6.83 -11.49
C LYS A 81 -10.93 -6.66 -12.98
N ASP A 82 -11.66 -5.62 -13.36
CA ASP A 82 -12.04 -5.39 -14.75
C ASP A 82 -10.87 -4.79 -15.52
N MET A 83 -10.09 -3.90 -14.89
CA MET A 83 -8.83 -3.38 -15.44
C MET A 83 -7.82 -4.50 -15.72
N VAL A 84 -7.68 -5.48 -14.82
CA VAL A 84 -6.80 -6.64 -15.04
C VAL A 84 -7.27 -7.51 -16.20
N LYS A 85 -8.59 -7.71 -16.36
CA LYS A 85 -9.13 -8.46 -17.50
C LYS A 85 -8.87 -7.73 -18.82
N ALA A 86 -9.13 -6.42 -18.86
CA ALA A 86 -8.97 -5.61 -20.07
C ALA A 86 -7.50 -5.46 -20.49
N SER A 87 -6.57 -5.40 -19.53
CA SER A 87 -5.12 -5.29 -19.77
C SER A 87 -4.41 -6.62 -20.05
N ASN A 88 -5.15 -7.73 -20.14
CA ASN A 88 -4.57 -9.06 -20.31
C ASN A 88 -4.08 -9.37 -21.75
N ASN A 89 -4.13 -8.39 -22.66
CA ASN A 89 -3.63 -8.56 -24.02
C ASN A 89 -2.14 -8.20 -24.11
N ASP A 90 -1.32 -9.08 -24.68
CA ASP A 90 0.12 -8.90 -24.87
C ASP A 90 0.49 -7.91 -26.00
N ALA A 91 -0.50 -7.34 -26.69
CA ALA A 91 -0.28 -6.39 -27.79
C ALA A 91 0.28 -5.02 -27.37
N LEU A 92 0.31 -4.71 -26.06
CA LEU A 92 0.90 -3.46 -25.58
C LEU A 92 2.42 -3.48 -25.78
N SER A 93 2.96 -2.48 -26.49
CA SER A 93 4.42 -2.30 -26.67
C SER A 93 5.17 -2.29 -25.33
N THR A 94 4.53 -1.80 -24.28
CA THR A 94 5.02 -1.74 -22.90
C THR A 94 5.20 -3.13 -22.25
N SER A 95 4.52 -4.17 -22.74
CA SER A 95 4.57 -5.52 -22.14
C SER A 95 5.99 -6.09 -22.11
N LYS A 96 6.74 -5.96 -23.21
CA LYS A 96 8.15 -6.41 -23.29
C LYS A 96 9.05 -5.67 -22.31
N GLN A 97 8.81 -4.37 -22.14
CA GLN A 97 9.58 -3.53 -21.21
C GLN A 97 9.28 -3.91 -19.75
N ILE A 98 8.01 -4.16 -19.42
CA ILE A 98 7.61 -4.65 -18.10
C ILE A 98 8.35 -5.95 -17.76
N GLU A 99 8.28 -6.98 -18.62
CA GLU A 99 8.96 -8.26 -18.35
C GLU A 99 10.47 -8.10 -18.15
N LYS A 100 11.08 -7.22 -18.95
CA LYS A 100 12.51 -6.91 -18.88
C LYS A 100 12.90 -6.27 -17.54
N ASP A 101 12.01 -5.49 -16.92
CA ASP A 101 12.30 -4.71 -15.71
C ASP A 101 11.89 -5.42 -14.42
N LEU A 102 10.94 -6.36 -14.46
CA LEU A 102 10.43 -7.07 -13.28
C LEU A 102 11.51 -7.65 -12.37
N LEU A 103 12.60 -8.19 -12.94
CA LEU A 103 13.71 -8.79 -12.19
C LEU A 103 14.81 -7.78 -11.81
N ARG A 104 14.76 -6.54 -12.31
CA ARG A 104 15.73 -5.49 -11.99
C ARG A 104 15.24 -4.53 -10.90
N THR A 105 13.94 -4.41 -10.67
CA THR A 105 13.38 -3.39 -9.77
C THR A 105 13.75 -3.62 -8.30
N MET A 106 13.86 -4.87 -7.83
CA MET A 106 14.23 -5.20 -6.44
C MET A 106 14.87 -6.61 -6.31
N PRO A 107 16.05 -6.84 -6.90
CA PRO A 107 16.64 -8.19 -7.01
C PRO A 107 17.00 -8.82 -5.65
N SER A 108 17.21 -8.02 -4.61
CA SER A 108 17.53 -8.48 -3.24
C SER A 108 16.30 -8.68 -2.35
N ASN A 109 15.10 -8.29 -2.80
CA ASN A 109 13.88 -8.44 -2.02
C ASN A 109 13.33 -9.86 -2.17
N ALA A 110 13.02 -10.53 -1.06
CA ALA A 110 12.52 -11.91 -1.08
C ALA A 110 11.29 -12.12 -1.99
N CYS A 111 10.39 -11.14 -2.07
CA CYS A 111 9.18 -11.21 -2.88
C CYS A 111 9.43 -11.01 -4.39
N PHE A 112 10.59 -10.47 -4.78
CA PHE A 112 10.88 -10.07 -6.18
C PHE A 112 12.24 -10.57 -6.69
N SER A 113 12.97 -11.34 -5.89
CA SER A 113 14.35 -11.73 -6.18
C SER A 113 14.47 -12.69 -7.36
N HIS A 114 13.48 -13.56 -7.59
CA HIS A 114 13.52 -14.60 -8.62
C HIS A 114 12.22 -14.61 -9.43
N LEU A 115 12.25 -15.18 -10.63
CA LEU A 115 11.10 -15.22 -11.54
C LEU A 115 9.85 -15.87 -10.93
N HIS A 116 10.05 -16.85 -10.05
CA HIS A 116 8.98 -17.57 -9.34
C HIS A 116 8.61 -16.96 -7.99
N SER A 117 9.23 -15.85 -7.58
CA SER A 117 8.88 -15.16 -6.34
C SER A 117 7.45 -14.63 -6.42
N THR A 118 6.73 -14.70 -5.30
CA THR A 118 5.29 -14.41 -5.23
C THR A 118 4.90 -12.99 -5.66
N GLY A 119 5.82 -12.03 -5.53
CA GLY A 119 5.63 -10.64 -5.92
C GLY A 119 5.72 -10.40 -7.42
N ILE A 120 6.50 -11.18 -8.17
CA ILE A 120 6.69 -11.00 -9.62
C ILE A 120 5.36 -11.04 -10.40
N PRO A 121 4.52 -12.10 -10.29
CA PRO A 121 3.26 -12.11 -11.01
C PRO A 121 2.28 -11.04 -10.52
N ARG A 122 2.40 -10.56 -9.28
CA ARG A 122 1.58 -9.46 -8.76
C ARG A 122 2.00 -8.12 -9.35
N LEU A 123 3.29 -7.84 -9.38
CA LEU A 123 3.87 -6.62 -9.95
C LEU A 123 3.57 -6.53 -11.44
N ARG A 124 3.76 -7.63 -12.19
CA ARG A 124 3.38 -7.73 -13.60
C ARG A 124 1.95 -7.29 -13.84
N ARG A 125 0.99 -7.84 -13.10
CA ARG A 125 -0.43 -7.51 -13.25
C ARG A 125 -0.72 -6.04 -12.99
N VAL A 126 -0.15 -5.47 -11.92
CA VAL A 126 -0.36 -4.05 -11.60
C VAL A 126 0.24 -3.14 -12.67
N LEU A 127 1.46 -3.41 -13.13
CA LEU A 127 2.11 -2.59 -14.16
C LEU A 127 1.38 -2.65 -15.51
N ARG A 128 0.93 -3.83 -15.92
CA ARG A 128 0.13 -3.99 -17.15
C ARG A 128 -1.21 -3.26 -17.04
N ALA A 129 -1.88 -3.38 -15.91
CA ALA A 129 -3.15 -2.72 -15.68
C ALA A 129 -2.99 -1.18 -15.69
N LEU A 130 -1.92 -0.66 -15.09
CA LEU A 130 -1.61 0.78 -15.14
C LEU A 130 -1.24 1.26 -16.54
N ALA A 131 -0.41 0.51 -17.29
CA ALA A 131 -0.03 0.87 -18.66
C ALA A 131 -1.22 0.87 -19.63
N TRP A 132 -2.22 0.00 -19.39
CA TRP A 132 -3.47 0.01 -20.13
C TRP A 132 -4.36 1.20 -19.75
N PHE A 133 -4.41 1.55 -18.47
CA PHE A 133 -5.27 2.61 -17.95
C PHE A 133 -4.72 4.02 -18.21
N TYR A 134 -3.40 4.16 -18.31
CA TYR A 134 -2.67 5.39 -18.63
C TYR A 134 -1.74 5.13 -19.83
N PRO A 135 -2.25 5.22 -21.07
CA PRO A 135 -1.49 4.89 -22.28
C PRO A 135 -0.54 6.00 -22.76
N ASP A 136 -0.64 7.21 -22.22
CA ASP A 136 0.19 8.38 -22.52
C ASP A 136 1.45 8.43 -21.64
#